data_AF-A0A947ZR66-F1
#
_entry.id   AF-A0A947ZR66-F1
#
_cell.length_a   1.000
_cell.length_b   1.000
_cell.length_c   1.000
_cell.angle_alpha   90.00
_cell.angle_beta   90.00
_cell.angle_gamma   90.00
#
_symmetry.space_group_name_H-M   'P 1'
#
loop_
_entity.id
_entity.type
_entity.pdbx_description
1 polymer ?
#
loop_
_entity_poly.entity_id
_entity_poly.type
_entity_poly.pdbx_seq_one_letter_code
_entity_poly.pdbx_strand_id
1 'polypeptide(L)'
;AIRKIKRYLGKEGILIASIPNIREFKTICTLFFKGDFRYAEAGILDRTHLRFFCRKNMVELFVNDFEIMEIKSVPELLKGEMAWLNKLTLRKFEEFFVIQYIIVARNKVLPAQTSQRG
;
A
#
# COMPACT_ATOMS: atom_id res chain seq x y z
N ALA A 1 7.10 3.28 11.44
CA ALA A 1 8.21 2.54 10.80
C ALA A 1 8.95 3.42 9.79
N ILE A 2 8.27 3.92 8.74
CA ILE A 2 8.91 4.66 7.64
C ILE A 2 9.72 5.92 8.04
N ARG A 3 9.31 6.67 9.07
CA ARG A 3 10.06 7.82 9.62
C ARG A 3 11.43 7.44 10.19
N LYS A 4 11.57 6.22 10.70
CA LYS A 4 12.86 5.70 11.16
C LYS A 4 13.76 5.41 9.96
N ILE A 5 13.20 4.80 8.90
CA ILE A 5 13.92 4.50 7.64
C ILE A 5 14.39 5.78 6.94
N LYS A 6 13.56 6.83 6.93
CA LYS A 6 13.88 8.14 6.33
C LYS A 6 15.25 8.69 6.75
N ARG A 7 15.67 8.48 8.00
CA ARG A 7 16.96 8.96 8.53
C ARG A 7 18.18 8.30 7.89
N TYR A 8 18.00 7.14 7.28
CA TYR A 8 19.05 6.38 6.61
C TYR A 8 19.06 6.60 5.08
N LEU A 9 18.10 7.38 4.55
CA LEU A 9 18.01 7.67 3.13
C LEU A 9 18.72 9.00 2.82
N GLY A 10 19.48 9.00 1.72
CA GLY A 10 20.05 10.22 1.15
C GLY A 10 18.96 11.19 0.66
N LYS A 11 19.37 12.39 0.21
CA LYS A 11 18.44 13.42 -0.29
C LYS A 11 17.55 12.91 -1.43
N GLU A 12 18.13 12.16 -2.36
CA GLU A 12 17.43 11.51 -3.47
C GLU A 12 17.10 10.03 -3.21
N GLY A 13 17.13 9.61 -1.93
CA GLY A 13 16.90 8.22 -1.55
C GLY A 13 15.48 7.77 -1.89
N ILE A 14 15.35 6.57 -2.45
CA ILE A 14 14.07 5.95 -2.79
C ILE A 14 13.72 4.87 -1.78
N LEU A 15 12.48 4.88 -1.29
CA LEU A 15 11.86 3.81 -0.52
C LEU A 15 10.89 3.05 -1.41
N ILE A 16 11.11 1.75 -1.56
CA ILE A 16 10.20 0.82 -2.23
C ILE A 16 9.54 -0.04 -1.15
N ALA A 17 8.22 -0.07 -1.12
CA ALA A 17 7.46 -0.85 -0.14
C ALA A 17 6.42 -1.73 -0.83
N SER A 18 6.40 -3.03 -0.52
CA SER A 18 5.30 -3.92 -0.84
C SER A 18 4.35 -4.00 0.35
N ILE A 19 3.08 -3.62 0.17
CA ILE A 19 2.10 -3.57 1.24
C ILE A 19 0.85 -4.38 0.85
N PRO A 20 0.48 -5.42 1.63
CA PRO A 20 -0.75 -6.18 1.43
C PRO A 20 -1.99 -5.31 1.56
N ASN A 21 -3.00 -5.58 0.74
CA ASN A 21 -4.26 -4.87 0.74
C ASN A 21 -5.35 -5.68 1.45
N ILE A 22 -5.81 -5.21 2.60
CA ILE A 22 -6.86 -5.90 3.37
C ILE A 22 -8.21 -5.96 2.65
N ARG A 23 -8.40 -5.11 1.62
CA ARG A 23 -9.61 -5.05 0.80
C ARG A 23 -9.67 -6.13 -0.29
N GLU A 24 -8.65 -6.98 -0.40
CA GLU A 24 -8.68 -8.08 -1.36
C GLU A 24 -9.93 -8.96 -1.18
N PHE A 25 -10.52 -9.37 -2.30
CA PHE A 25 -11.85 -9.96 -2.37
C PHE A 25 -11.99 -11.21 -1.51
N LYS A 26 -11.05 -12.16 -1.59
CA LYS A 26 -11.10 -13.39 -0.79
C LYS A 26 -11.01 -13.10 0.71
N THR A 27 -10.18 -12.13 1.08
CA THR A 27 -9.99 -11.69 2.47
C THR A 27 -11.27 -11.05 3.01
N ILE A 28 -11.85 -10.11 2.26
CA ILE A 28 -13.12 -9.46 2.59
C ILE A 28 -14.25 -10.49 2.64
N CYS A 29 -14.36 -11.40 1.68
CA CYS A 29 -15.38 -12.45 1.69
C CYS A 29 -15.26 -13.36 2.92
N THR A 30 -14.03 -13.70 3.33
CA THR A 30 -13.78 -14.50 4.54
C THR A 30 -14.23 -13.74 5.79
N LEU A 31 -13.88 -12.46 5.88
CA LEU A 31 -14.30 -11.57 6.96
C LEU A 31 -15.82 -11.43 7.07
N PHE A 32 -16.50 -11.08 5.98
CA PHE A 32 -17.92 -10.73 6.02
C PHE A 32 -18.85 -11.95 5.99
N PHE A 33 -18.58 -12.95 5.15
CA PHE A 33 -19.48 -14.10 5.00
C PHE A 33 -19.17 -15.24 5.96
N LYS A 34 -17.90 -15.42 6.34
CA LYS A 34 -17.51 -16.46 7.31
C LYS A 34 -17.35 -15.91 8.73
N GLY A 35 -17.31 -14.59 8.91
CA GLY A 35 -17.05 -13.98 10.20
C GLY A 35 -15.67 -14.33 10.76
N ASP A 36 -14.70 -14.62 9.90
CA ASP A 36 -13.41 -15.20 10.30
C ASP A 36 -12.26 -14.23 10.02
N PHE A 37 -11.46 -13.96 11.06
CA PHE A 37 -10.25 -13.14 11.01
C PHE A 37 -9.05 -13.88 11.63
N ARG A 38 -9.02 -15.21 11.52
CA ARG A 38 -7.87 -15.99 11.99
C ARG A 38 -6.63 -15.70 11.15
N TYR A 39 -5.53 -15.47 11.85
CA TYR A 39 -4.21 -15.39 11.25
C TYR A 39 -3.80 -16.73 10.63
N ALA A 40 -3.06 -16.67 9.53
CA ALA A 40 -2.54 -17.80 8.80
C ALA A 40 -1.00 -17.76 8.74
N GLU A 41 -0.39 -18.83 8.25
CA GLU A 41 1.06 -18.91 8.04
C GLU A 41 1.55 -18.10 6.83
N ALA A 42 0.64 -17.68 5.95
CA ALA A 42 0.94 -16.89 4.76
C ALA A 42 -0.29 -16.10 4.28
N GLY A 43 -0.05 -15.11 3.42
CA GLY A 43 -1.09 -14.34 2.73
C GLY A 43 -1.42 -13.01 3.42
N ILE A 44 -2.60 -12.45 3.17
CA ILE A 44 -2.95 -11.12 3.70
C ILE A 44 -3.08 -11.15 5.23
N LEU A 45 -3.66 -12.21 5.79
CA LEU A 45 -3.78 -12.44 7.23
C LEU A 45 -2.60 -13.24 7.80
N ASP A 46 -1.39 -13.09 7.25
CA ASP A 46 -0.18 -13.70 7.81
C ASP A 46 0.01 -13.27 9.29
N ARG A 47 0.36 -14.21 10.16
CA ARG A 47 0.61 -13.96 11.60
C ARG A 47 1.69 -12.90 11.88
N THR A 48 2.58 -12.65 10.92
CA THR A 48 3.58 -11.59 10.99
C THR A 48 3.04 -10.21 10.59
N HIS A 49 1.87 -10.13 9.95
CA HIS A 49 1.20 -8.87 9.61
C HIS A 49 0.50 -8.27 10.83
N LEU A 50 1.25 -7.42 11.55
CA LEU A 50 0.75 -6.68 12.71
C LEU A 50 -0.14 -5.48 12.34
N ARG A 51 -0.23 -5.12 11.06
CA ARG A 51 -0.98 -3.96 10.55
C ARG A 51 -1.58 -4.26 9.19
N PHE A 52 -2.78 -3.74 8.97
CA PHE A 52 -3.53 -3.89 7.74
C PHE A 52 -3.84 -2.52 7.15
N PHE A 53 -3.82 -2.43 5.82
CA PHE A 53 -4.01 -1.16 5.13
C PHE A 53 -4.95 -1.32 3.94
N CYS A 54 -5.85 -0.36 3.79
CA CYS A 54 -6.46 -0.06 2.48
C CYS A 54 -5.52 0.88 1.71
N ARG A 55 -5.64 0.92 0.38
CA ARG A 55 -4.84 1.80 -0.49
C ARG A 55 -4.78 3.25 0.01
N LYS A 56 -5.92 3.83 0.42
CA LYS A 56 -5.99 5.19 0.99
C LYS A 56 -5.04 5.36 2.18
N ASN A 57 -5.06 4.43 3.13
CA ASN A 57 -4.23 4.50 4.32
C ASN A 57 -2.75 4.23 4.01
N MET A 58 -2.46 3.44 2.98
CA MET A 58 -1.10 3.33 2.47
C MET A 58 -0.60 4.68 1.97
N VAL A 59 -1.39 5.43 1.18
CA VAL A 59 -1.01 6.77 0.73
C VAL A 59 -0.78 7.71 1.92
N GLU A 60 -1.71 7.75 2.87
CA GLU A 60 -1.59 8.55 4.10
C GLU A 60 -0.32 8.24 4.90
N LEU A 61 0.14 6.98 4.87
CA LEU A 61 1.37 6.58 5.52
C LEU A 61 2.58 7.34 4.95
N PHE A 62 2.66 7.57 3.63
CA PHE A 62 3.85 8.15 2.97
C PHE A 62 3.83 9.67 2.83
N VAL A 63 2.66 10.27 2.52
CA VAL A 63 2.56 11.67 2.06
C VAL A 63 3.20 12.73 2.95
N ASN A 64 3.29 12.48 4.26
CA ASN A 64 3.87 13.43 5.21
C ASN A 64 5.40 13.47 5.13
N ASP A 65 6.04 12.35 4.80
CA ASP A 65 7.48 12.17 4.94
C ASP A 65 8.18 11.90 3.60
N PHE A 66 7.43 11.50 2.58
CA PHE A 66 7.91 11.09 1.26
C PHE A 66 7.06 11.69 0.14
N GLU A 67 7.66 11.87 -1.03
CA GLU A 67 6.98 12.13 -2.29
C GLU A 67 6.66 10.79 -2.96
N ILE A 68 5.38 10.47 -3.16
CA ILE A 68 4.99 9.22 -3.83
C ILE A 68 5.21 9.41 -5.33
N MET A 69 6.13 8.63 -5.89
CA MET A 69 6.45 8.66 -7.32
C MET A 69 5.51 7.72 -8.09
N GLU A 70 5.22 6.55 -7.52
CA GLU A 70 4.44 5.53 -8.20
C GLU A 70 3.75 4.58 -7.22
N ILE A 71 2.55 4.12 -7.60
CA ILE A 71 1.84 3.03 -6.91
C ILE A 71 1.44 2.00 -7.96
N LYS A 72 2.08 0.84 -7.93
CA LYS A 72 1.74 -0.30 -8.81
C LYS A 72 0.91 -1.31 -8.03
N SER A 73 -0.15 -1.81 -8.65
CA SER A 73 -0.70 -3.12 -8.30
C SER A 73 0.08 -4.19 -9.05
N VAL A 74 0.33 -5.34 -8.44
CA VAL A 74 0.88 -6.49 -9.17
C VAL A 74 -0.30 -7.20 -9.85
N PRO A 75 -0.48 -7.10 -11.19
CA PRO A 75 -1.67 -7.61 -11.87
C PRO A 75 -1.60 -9.12 -12.10
N GLU A 76 -0.44 -9.75 -11.89
CA GLU A 76 -0.17 -11.14 -12.30
C GLU A 76 -1.05 -12.22 -11.64
N LEU A 77 -1.77 -11.88 -10.56
CA LEU A 77 -2.72 -12.78 -9.93
C LEU A 77 -4.15 -12.66 -10.46
N LEU A 78 -4.41 -11.79 -11.44
CA LEU A 78 -5.72 -11.61 -12.07
C LEU A 78 -5.65 -11.91 -13.57
N LYS A 79 -5.77 -13.18 -13.93
CA LYS A 79 -6.10 -13.61 -15.30
C LYS A 79 -7.55 -14.09 -15.35
N GLY A 80 -8.31 -13.68 -16.37
CA GLY A 80 -9.64 -14.20 -16.66
C GLY A 80 -10.74 -13.15 -16.85
N GLU A 81 -11.99 -13.61 -16.77
CA GLU A 81 -13.27 -12.90 -17.03
C GLU A 81 -13.46 -11.61 -16.22
N MET A 82 -12.58 -11.27 -15.28
CA MET A 82 -12.74 -10.09 -14.42
C MET A 82 -12.30 -8.78 -15.10
N ALA A 83 -11.61 -8.86 -16.23
CA ALA A 83 -11.17 -7.69 -17.00
C ALA A 83 -12.34 -6.88 -17.61
N TRP A 84 -13.42 -7.56 -18.05
CA TRP A 84 -14.59 -6.85 -18.59
C TRP A 84 -15.42 -6.19 -17.49
N LEU A 85 -15.52 -6.81 -16.31
CA LEU A 85 -16.21 -6.25 -15.14
C LEU A 85 -15.51 -4.97 -14.62
N ASN A 86 -14.18 -4.89 -14.71
CA ASN A 86 -13.42 -3.67 -14.39
C ASN A 86 -13.78 -2.49 -15.32
N LYS A 87 -14.15 -2.75 -16.57
CA LYS A 87 -14.58 -1.72 -17.52
C LYS A 87 -16.01 -1.23 -17.23
N LEU A 88 -16.92 -2.14 -16.87
CA LEU A 88 -18.30 -1.82 -16.52
C LEU A 88 -18.41 -1.03 -15.22
N THR A 89 -17.53 -1.30 -14.26
CA THR A 89 -17.57 -0.69 -12.93
C THR A 89 -16.73 0.58 -12.79
N LEU A 90 -16.29 1.18 -13.91
CA LEU A 90 -15.44 2.37 -13.92
C LEU A 90 -14.20 2.23 -13.01
N ARG A 91 -13.57 1.04 -13.00
CA ARG A 91 -12.38 0.71 -12.19
C ARG A 91 -12.57 0.79 -10.66
N LYS A 92 -13.77 1.02 -10.15
CA LYS A 92 -14.04 1.12 -8.71
C LYS A 92 -13.78 -0.19 -7.95
N PHE A 93 -13.90 -1.34 -8.62
CA PHE A 93 -13.64 -2.64 -8.01
C PHE A 93 -12.22 -3.16 -8.20
N GLU A 94 -11.39 -2.45 -8.98
CA GLU A 94 -10.02 -2.88 -9.28
C GLU A 94 -9.23 -3.13 -7.98
N GLU A 95 -9.42 -2.29 -6.96
CA GLU A 95 -8.75 -2.43 -5.66
C GLU A 95 -9.10 -3.73 -4.92
N PHE A 96 -10.29 -4.31 -5.11
CA PHE A 96 -10.64 -5.58 -4.45
C PHE A 96 -9.91 -6.77 -5.06
N PHE A 97 -9.38 -6.63 -6.27
CA PHE A 97 -8.65 -7.69 -6.94
C PHE A 97 -7.14 -7.59 -6.73
N VAL A 98 -6.68 -6.47 -6.16
CA VAL A 98 -5.27 -6.26 -5.85
C VAL A 98 -4.92 -6.89 -4.50
N ILE A 99 -4.06 -7.90 -4.53
CA ILE A 99 -3.52 -8.54 -3.32
C ILE A 99 -2.55 -7.61 -2.58
N GLN A 100 -1.68 -6.92 -3.31
CA GLN A 100 -0.68 -6.03 -2.74
C GLN A 100 -0.36 -4.85 -3.67
N TYR A 101 0.03 -3.73 -3.06
CA TYR A 101 0.54 -2.55 -3.76
C TYR A 101 2.04 -2.41 -3.55
N ILE A 102 2.75 -2.08 -4.62
CA ILE A 102 4.14 -1.62 -4.58
C ILE A 102 4.12 -0.10 -4.64
N ILE A 103 4.65 0.54 -3.61
CA ILE A 103 4.77 2.00 -3.52
C ILE A 103 6.24 2.37 -3.68
N VAL A 104 6.51 3.24 -4.65
CA VAL A 104 7.83 3.85 -4.87
C VAL A 104 7.73 5.29 -4.41
N ALA A 105 8.53 5.68 -3.41
CA ALA A 105 8.48 7.00 -2.82
C ALA A 105 9.87 7.60 -2.61
N ARG A 106 10.07 8.85 -3.01
CA ARG A 106 11.31 9.60 -2.82
C ARG A 106 11.30 10.29 -1.45
N ASN A 107 12.46 10.34 -0.81
CA ASN A 107 12.66 11.07 0.42
C ASN A 107 12.30 12.56 0.25
N LYS A 108 11.34 13.05 1.04
CA LYS A 108 10.98 14.47 1.00
C LYS A 108 12.01 15.26 1.79
N VAL A 109 12.88 16.00 1.08
CA VAL A 109 13.78 16.97 1.69
C VAL A 109 12.91 18.11 2.22
N LEU A 110 12.77 18.19 3.54
CA LEU A 110 12.16 19.36 4.16
C LEU A 110 13.10 20.54 3.91
N PRO A 111 12.60 21.71 3.47
CA PRO A 111 13.46 22.87 3.31
C PRO A 111 14.18 23.12 4.64
N ALA A 112 15.49 23.29 4.57
CA ALA A 112 16.26 23.73 5.72
C ALA A 112 15.58 25.01 6.23
N GLN A 113 15.20 25.06 7.50
CA GLN A 113 14.76 26.30 8.09
C GLN A 113 15.95 27.26 7.95
N THR A 114 15.81 28.26 7.06
CA THR A 114 16.76 29.34 6.93
C THR A 114 16.88 29.96 8.31
N SER A 115 17.99 29.69 9.00
CA SER A 115 18.36 30.34 10.24
C SER A 115 18.58 31.81 9.91
N GLN A 116 17.50 32.61 9.95
CA GLN A 116 17.61 34.02 10.22
C GLN A 116 18.15 34.16 11.65
N ARG A 117 19.47 34.17 11.77
CA ARG A 117 20.16 34.85 12.87
C ARG A 117 20.92 36.00 12.22
N GLY A 118 20.57 37.21 12.66
CA GLY A 118 21.08 38.48 12.16
C GLY A 118 22.44 38.82 12.72
#